data_AF-A0A1B7ZD49-F1
#
_entry.id   AF-A0A1B7ZD49-F1
#
_cell.length_a   1.000
_cell.length_b   1.000
_cell.length_c   1.000
_cell.angle_alpha   90.00
_cell.angle_beta   90.00
_cell.angle_gamma   90.00
#
_symmetry.space_group_name_H-M   'P 1'
#
loop_
_entity.id
_entity.type
_entity.pdbx_description
1 polymer ?
#
loop_
_entity_poly.entity_id
_entity_poly.type
_entity_poly.pdbx_seq_one_letter_code
_entity_poly.pdbx_strand_id
1 'polypeptide(L)'
;MGMEETLTDLIQKLNRPFLFFLPMSLVPKSEMEAFASIDIETFFDTVVLYDKNGEIKEISAGSRYVQLLEKPTLLGHNILRLLDEKAVLNTSRFNALLEKYVLQLRFFVFTSQWMYEHVDEHCTVENNVKGYFKLQKTAYQNHREELESKFHVRVNTDLTSRQILDHLKNDPSTTLSILVDNVKENQYENAFLNTEIPKEAPLEKRPLITDFEARSFLLRTVFNDVDSTSSVGKGT
;
A
#
# COMPACT_ATOMS: atom_id res chain seq x y z
N MET A 1 -21.40 18.96 -1.44
CA MET A 1 -19.95 18.79 -1.36
C MET A 1 -19.31 20.05 -1.90
N GLY A 2 -18.45 20.71 -1.12
CA GLY A 2 -17.73 21.90 -1.56
C GLY A 2 -16.68 21.56 -2.62
N MET A 3 -16.23 22.56 -3.40
CA MET A 3 -15.20 22.36 -4.42
C MET A 3 -13.90 21.78 -3.85
N GLU A 4 -13.51 22.20 -2.64
CA GLU A 4 -12.31 21.71 -1.95
C GLU A 4 -12.44 20.24 -1.52
N GLU A 5 -13.63 19.84 -1.04
CA GLU A 5 -13.94 18.45 -0.73
C GLU A 5 -13.88 17.59 -1.99
N THR A 6 -14.45 18.07 -3.10
CA THR A 6 -14.36 17.38 -4.40
C THR A 6 -12.92 17.22 -4.86
N LEU A 7 -12.12 18.28 -4.81
CA LEU A 7 -10.71 18.20 -5.19
C LEU A 7 -9.95 17.19 -4.33
N THR A 8 -10.18 17.21 -3.01
CA THR A 8 -9.55 16.28 -2.07
C THR A 8 -9.91 14.83 -2.40
N ASP A 9 -11.18 14.54 -2.65
CA ASP A 9 -11.67 13.21 -3.02
C ASP A 9 -11.06 12.70 -4.35
N LEU A 10 -10.95 13.58 -5.34
CA LEU A 10 -10.30 13.28 -6.62
C LEU A 10 -8.81 12.96 -6.44
N ILE A 11 -8.10 13.76 -5.62
CA ILE A 11 -6.67 13.57 -5.33
C ILE A 11 -6.45 12.29 -4.52
N GLN A 12 -7.33 11.94 -3.59
CA GLN A 12 -7.21 10.67 -2.85
C GLN A 12 -7.27 9.45 -3.78
N LYS A 13 -8.11 9.49 -4.82
CA LYS A 13 -8.14 8.41 -5.83
C LYS A 13 -6.90 8.40 -6.72
N LEU A 14 -6.26 9.55 -6.91
CA LEU A 14 -4.92 9.61 -7.52
C LEU A 14 -3.88 8.99 -6.58
N ASN A 15 -3.84 9.34 -5.30
CA ASN A 15 -2.75 8.94 -4.41
C ASN A 15 -2.86 7.52 -3.84
N ARG A 16 -4.05 6.90 -3.82
CA ARG A 16 -4.26 5.58 -3.19
C ARG A 16 -5.12 4.64 -4.06
N PRO A 17 -4.84 3.32 -4.06
CA PRO A 17 -3.57 2.72 -3.62
C PRO A 17 -2.43 3.10 -4.59
N PHE A 18 -1.19 3.25 -4.13
CA PHE A 18 -0.06 3.65 -4.98
C PHE A 18 1.22 2.94 -4.56
N LEU A 19 1.88 2.33 -5.54
CA LEU A 19 3.17 1.66 -5.39
C LEU A 19 4.30 2.63 -5.71
N PHE A 20 5.29 2.73 -4.83
CA PHE A 20 6.42 3.64 -5.03
C PHE A 20 7.68 3.18 -4.32
N PHE A 21 8.80 3.81 -4.67
CA PHE A 21 10.07 3.73 -3.98
C PHE A 21 10.74 5.10 -4.08
N LEU A 22 11.64 5.40 -3.14
CA LEU A 22 12.46 6.61 -3.20
C LEU A 22 13.93 6.18 -3.26
N PRO A 23 14.65 6.43 -4.36
CA PRO A 23 16.07 6.11 -4.41
C PRO A 23 16.89 7.01 -3.50
N MET A 24 17.83 6.43 -2.77
CA MET A 24 18.77 7.22 -1.97
C MET A 24 19.57 8.19 -2.84
N SER A 25 19.90 7.77 -4.06
CA SER A 25 20.69 8.55 -5.02
C SER A 25 20.01 9.86 -5.46
N LEU A 26 18.69 9.99 -5.30
CA LEU A 26 17.95 11.20 -5.68
C LEU A 26 17.91 12.25 -4.57
N VAL A 27 18.28 11.91 -3.34
CA VAL A 27 18.22 12.85 -2.22
C VAL A 27 19.52 13.65 -2.12
N PRO A 28 19.47 14.99 -2.25
CA PRO A 28 20.65 15.83 -2.08
C PRO A 28 21.24 15.64 -0.68
N LYS A 29 22.58 15.59 -0.58
CA LYS A 29 23.26 15.48 0.71
C LYS A 29 22.85 16.58 1.70
N SER A 30 22.53 17.77 1.21
CA SER A 30 22.05 18.89 2.01
C SER A 30 20.65 18.71 2.59
N GLU A 31 19.83 17.82 2.02
CA GLU A 31 18.49 17.49 2.52
C GLU A 31 18.47 16.18 3.33
N MET A 32 19.58 15.42 3.40
CA MET A 32 19.68 14.18 4.19
C MET A 32 19.32 14.39 5.68
N GLU A 33 19.66 15.54 6.26
CA GLU A 33 19.32 15.86 7.65
C GLU A 33 17.81 15.92 7.90
N ALA A 34 17.01 16.26 6.89
CA ALA A 34 15.54 16.24 6.99
C ALA A 34 14.99 14.81 7.10
N PHE A 35 15.78 13.81 6.72
CA PHE A 35 15.46 12.38 6.81
C PHE A 35 16.16 11.70 7.98
N ALA A 36 16.83 12.43 8.88
CA ALA A 36 17.59 11.84 9.99
C ALA A 36 16.73 11.03 10.99
N SER A 37 15.41 11.27 11.03
CA SER A 37 14.47 10.49 11.83
C SER A 37 13.92 9.25 11.13
N ILE A 38 14.25 9.07 9.85
CA ILE A 38 13.87 7.91 9.06
C ILE A 38 15.06 6.94 9.09
N ASP A 39 14.78 5.65 9.25
CA ASP A 39 15.79 4.64 9.01
C ASP A 39 16.11 4.61 7.50
N ILE A 40 17.19 5.30 7.14
CA ILE A 40 17.64 5.51 5.76
C ILE A 40 17.92 4.15 5.09
N GLU A 41 18.38 3.15 5.86
CA GLU A 41 18.75 1.83 5.31
C GLU A 41 17.52 1.00 4.91
N THR A 42 16.36 1.24 5.53
CA THR A 42 15.13 0.48 5.24
C THR A 42 14.13 1.26 4.39
N PHE A 43 14.20 2.59 4.37
CA PHE A 43 13.27 3.44 3.64
C PHE A 43 13.63 3.66 2.18
N PHE A 44 14.90 3.94 1.90
CA PHE A 44 15.36 4.21 0.54
C PHE A 44 15.57 2.91 -0.22
N ASP A 45 15.38 2.97 -1.54
CA ASP A 45 15.57 1.83 -2.43
C ASP A 45 14.67 0.61 -2.10
N THR A 46 13.66 0.83 -1.24
CA THR A 46 12.64 -0.14 -0.86
C THR A 46 11.32 0.18 -1.54
N VAL A 47 10.67 -0.85 -2.10
CA VAL A 47 9.33 -0.70 -2.67
C VAL A 47 8.31 -0.78 -1.55
N VAL A 48 7.50 0.27 -1.46
CA VAL A 48 6.41 0.39 -0.50
C VAL A 48 5.08 0.63 -1.22
N LEU A 49 4.01 0.20 -0.57
CA LEU A 49 2.65 0.36 -1.00
C LEU A 49 1.93 1.32 -0.08
N TYR A 50 1.48 2.43 -0.64
CA TYR A 50 0.45 3.24 -0.01
C TYR A 50 -0.90 2.59 -0.27
N ASP A 51 -1.50 1.99 0.75
CA ASP A 51 -2.74 1.25 0.57
C ASP A 51 -3.98 2.16 0.52
N LYS A 52 -5.13 1.54 0.28
CA LYS A 52 -6.41 2.25 0.23
C LYS A 52 -6.82 2.90 1.56
N ASN A 53 -6.32 2.38 2.69
CA ASN A 53 -6.61 2.90 4.03
C ASN A 53 -5.68 4.07 4.39
N GLY A 54 -4.59 4.25 3.63
CA GLY A 54 -3.58 5.25 3.93
C GLY A 54 -2.44 4.73 4.79
N GLU A 55 -2.29 3.41 4.89
CA GLU A 55 -1.13 2.80 5.53
C GLU A 55 -0.03 2.59 4.49
N ILE A 56 1.22 2.70 4.93
CA ILE A 56 2.39 2.41 4.10
C ILE A 56 2.91 1.04 4.52
N LYS A 57 2.98 0.12 3.56
CA LYS A 57 3.41 -1.26 3.79
C LYS A 57 4.57 -1.60 2.88
N GLU A 58 5.61 -2.21 3.44
CA GLU A 58 6.68 -2.79 2.64
C GLU A 58 6.14 -3.94 1.78
N ILE A 59 6.67 -4.05 0.56
CA ILE A 59 6.33 -5.14 -0.33
C ILE A 59 7.12 -6.39 0.06
N SER A 60 6.44 -7.37 0.67
CA SER A 60 6.98 -8.71 0.89
C SER A 60 6.93 -9.58 -0.37
N ALA A 61 7.99 -10.34 -0.62
CA ALA A 61 8.05 -11.39 -1.64
C ALA A 61 6.83 -12.33 -1.61
N GLY A 62 6.30 -12.71 -2.77
CA GLY A 62 5.18 -13.66 -2.89
C GLY A 62 3.78 -13.12 -2.55
N SER A 63 3.64 -11.90 -2.03
CA SER A 63 2.34 -11.28 -1.73
C SER A 63 1.60 -10.80 -2.99
N ARG A 64 0.27 -10.86 -2.94
CA ARG A 64 -0.62 -10.40 -4.03
C ARG A 64 -1.25 -9.07 -3.67
N TYR A 65 -0.93 -8.04 -4.43
CA TYR A 65 -1.41 -6.67 -4.20
C TYR A 65 -2.63 -6.36 -5.05
N VAL A 66 -3.71 -7.13 -4.83
CA VAL A 66 -4.95 -7.07 -5.64
C VAL A 66 -5.55 -5.66 -5.66
N GLN A 67 -5.40 -4.89 -4.59
CA GLN A 67 -5.88 -3.52 -4.52
C GLN A 67 -5.32 -2.60 -5.62
N LEU A 68 -4.11 -2.86 -6.13
CA LEU A 68 -3.53 -2.09 -7.24
C LEU A 68 -4.32 -2.27 -8.55
N LEU A 69 -5.05 -3.38 -8.68
CA LEU A 69 -5.91 -3.65 -9.84
C LEU A 69 -7.18 -2.77 -9.84
N GLU A 70 -7.52 -2.15 -8.72
CA GLU A 70 -8.68 -1.27 -8.60
C GLU A 70 -8.39 0.14 -9.14
N LYS A 71 -7.11 0.49 -9.35
CA LYS A 71 -6.71 1.85 -9.77
C LYS A 71 -7.41 2.33 -11.05
N PRO A 72 -7.53 1.57 -12.15
CA PRO A 72 -8.27 2.00 -13.33
C PRO A 72 -9.71 2.40 -13.03
N THR A 73 -10.40 1.64 -12.17
CA THR A 73 -11.78 1.92 -11.76
C THR A 73 -11.87 3.23 -10.96
N LEU A 74 -10.95 3.44 -10.01
CA LEU A 74 -10.89 4.66 -9.21
C LEU A 74 -10.66 5.91 -10.08
N LEU A 75 -9.77 5.80 -11.07
CA LEU A 75 -9.50 6.88 -12.02
C LEU A 75 -10.69 7.14 -12.95
N GLY A 76 -11.38 6.10 -13.40
CA GLY A 76 -12.65 6.23 -14.14
C GLY A 76 -13.73 6.96 -13.34
N HIS A 77 -13.84 6.70 -12.03
CA HIS A 77 -14.75 7.46 -11.17
C HIS A 77 -14.39 8.94 -11.09
N ASN A 78 -13.10 9.31 -11.14
CA ASN A 78 -12.70 10.72 -11.20
C ASN A 78 -13.21 11.40 -12.48
N ILE A 79 -13.20 10.71 -13.62
CA ILE A 79 -13.73 11.25 -14.87
C ILE A 79 -15.23 11.52 -14.75
N LEU A 80 -16.00 10.55 -14.24
CA LEU A 80 -17.44 10.71 -14.02
C LEU A 80 -17.72 11.88 -13.08
N ARG A 81 -16.98 11.96 -11.97
CA ARG A 81 -17.15 13.05 -11.01
C ARG A 81 -16.86 14.42 -11.63
N LEU A 82 -15.82 14.55 -12.44
CA LEU A 82 -15.51 15.81 -13.14
C LEU A 82 -16.61 16.18 -14.14
N LEU A 83 -17.25 15.22 -14.79
CA LEU A 83 -18.41 15.48 -15.66
C LEU A 83 -19.61 16.01 -14.86
N ASP A 84 -19.90 15.41 -13.70
CA ASP A 84 -20.97 15.88 -12.81
C ASP A 84 -20.71 17.32 -12.34
N GLU A 85 -19.48 17.62 -11.91
CA GLU A 85 -19.09 18.97 -11.48
C GLU A 85 -19.16 19.98 -12.63
N LYS A 86 -18.81 19.58 -13.86
CA LYS A 86 -18.95 20.43 -15.05
C LYS A 86 -20.41 20.80 -15.31
N ALA A 87 -21.36 19.92 -14.99
CA ALA A 87 -22.79 20.18 -15.17
C ALA A 87 -23.37 21.12 -14.10
N VAL A 88 -22.77 21.15 -12.91
CA VAL A 88 -23.29 21.92 -11.74
C VAL A 88 -22.57 23.25 -11.56
N LEU A 89 -21.25 23.28 -11.77
CA LEU A 89 -20.43 24.48 -11.57
C LEU A 89 -20.50 25.40 -12.78
N ASN A 90 -20.36 26.70 -12.54
CA ASN A 90 -20.08 27.63 -13.64
C ASN A 90 -18.69 27.38 -14.23
N THR A 91 -18.49 27.82 -15.48
CA THR A 91 -17.27 27.59 -16.25
C THR A 91 -16.00 28.00 -15.51
N SER A 92 -15.99 29.17 -14.86
CA SER A 92 -14.80 29.67 -14.14
C SER A 92 -14.43 28.75 -12.97
N ARG A 93 -15.41 28.34 -12.17
CA ARG A 93 -15.23 27.42 -11.05
C ARG A 93 -14.80 26.03 -11.51
N PHE A 94 -15.43 25.50 -12.54
CA PHE A 94 -15.06 24.20 -13.09
C PHE A 94 -13.63 24.20 -13.63
N ASN A 95 -13.23 25.23 -14.38
CA ASN A 95 -11.87 25.34 -14.91
C ASN A 95 -10.84 25.39 -13.79
N ALA A 96 -11.10 26.15 -12.71
CA ALA A 96 -10.20 26.19 -11.56
C ALA A 96 -10.05 24.82 -10.87
N LEU A 97 -11.14 24.05 -10.75
CA LEU A 97 -11.09 22.68 -10.22
C LEU A 97 -10.27 21.77 -11.15
N LEU A 98 -10.55 21.82 -12.46
CA LEU A 98 -9.90 20.99 -13.46
C LEU A 98 -8.40 21.28 -13.56
N GLU A 99 -7.99 22.55 -13.53
CA GLU A 99 -6.58 22.96 -13.54
C GLU A 99 -5.84 22.40 -12.32
N LYS A 100 -6.41 22.51 -11.12
CA LYS A 100 -5.82 21.94 -9.90
C LYS A 100 -5.72 20.43 -9.98
N TYR A 101 -6.71 19.75 -10.54
CA TYR A 101 -6.68 18.31 -10.72
C TYR A 101 -5.64 17.87 -11.76
N VAL A 102 -5.58 18.54 -12.92
CA VAL A 102 -4.57 18.31 -13.97
C VAL A 102 -3.16 18.48 -13.41
N LEU A 103 -2.96 19.50 -12.56
CA LEU A 103 -1.69 19.73 -11.89
C LEU A 103 -1.25 18.52 -11.05
N GLN A 104 -2.18 17.85 -10.37
CA GLN A 104 -1.89 16.65 -9.59
C GLN A 104 -1.69 15.42 -10.48
N LEU A 105 -2.57 15.22 -11.47
CA LEU A 105 -2.47 14.10 -12.39
C LEU A 105 -1.12 14.06 -13.12
N ARG A 106 -0.61 15.23 -13.55
CA ARG A 106 0.69 15.29 -14.25
C ARG A 106 1.81 14.66 -13.44
N PHE A 107 1.79 14.87 -12.11
CA PHE A 107 2.78 14.32 -11.19
C PHE A 107 2.69 12.81 -11.14
N PHE A 108 1.49 12.25 -10.92
CA PHE A 108 1.32 10.80 -10.86
C PHE A 108 1.61 10.10 -12.18
N VAL A 109 1.29 10.71 -13.33
CA VAL A 109 1.66 10.16 -14.64
C VAL A 109 3.18 10.10 -14.79
N PHE A 110 3.87 11.21 -14.49
CA PHE A 110 5.33 11.26 -14.55
C PHE A 110 5.96 10.25 -13.59
N THR A 111 5.57 10.29 -12.31
CA THR A 111 6.17 9.49 -11.24
C THR A 111 5.95 7.99 -11.46
N SER A 112 4.74 7.57 -11.85
CA SER A 112 4.49 6.15 -12.14
C SER A 112 5.27 5.65 -13.36
N GLN A 113 5.45 6.49 -14.37
CA GLN A 113 6.28 6.19 -15.54
C GLN A 113 7.75 6.03 -15.14
N TRP A 114 8.28 7.00 -14.41
CA TRP A 114 9.67 7.02 -13.97
C TRP A 114 9.98 5.81 -13.08
N MET A 115 9.11 5.51 -12.11
CA MET A 115 9.28 4.35 -11.23
C MET A 115 9.32 3.03 -11.99
N TYR A 116 8.41 2.84 -12.96
CA TYR A 116 8.44 1.62 -13.78
C TYR A 116 9.75 1.46 -14.58
N GLU A 117 10.31 2.56 -15.06
CA GLU A 117 11.55 2.54 -15.85
C GLU A 117 12.80 2.28 -15.00
N HIS A 118 12.83 2.78 -13.76
CA HIS A 118 14.04 2.79 -12.94
C HIS A 118 13.99 1.82 -11.75
N VAL A 119 12.88 1.09 -11.54
CA VAL A 119 12.76 0.18 -10.40
C VAL A 119 13.86 -0.89 -10.36
N ASP A 120 14.26 -1.44 -11.51
CA ASP A 120 15.32 -2.46 -11.55
C ASP A 120 16.73 -1.88 -11.28
N GLU A 121 16.90 -0.57 -11.45
CA GLU A 121 18.18 0.10 -11.23
C GLU A 121 18.42 0.42 -9.76
N HIS A 122 17.34 0.57 -9.00
CA HIS A 122 17.36 1.00 -7.60
C HIS A 122 16.92 -0.10 -6.63
N CYS A 123 15.98 -0.95 -7.03
CA CYS A 123 15.36 -1.94 -6.15
C CYS A 123 15.55 -3.35 -6.70
N THR A 124 15.82 -4.31 -5.80
CA THR A 124 15.75 -5.74 -6.17
C THR A 124 14.29 -6.19 -6.09
N VAL A 125 13.60 -6.23 -7.23
CA VAL A 125 12.17 -6.58 -7.29
C VAL A 125 11.90 -7.89 -8.02
N GLU A 126 10.92 -8.65 -7.54
CA GLU A 126 10.37 -9.78 -8.27
C GLU A 126 9.58 -9.32 -9.51
N ASN A 127 9.50 -10.18 -10.54
CA ASN A 127 8.81 -9.87 -11.80
C ASN A 127 7.32 -9.52 -11.63
N ASN A 128 6.65 -10.10 -10.62
CA ASN A 128 5.27 -9.76 -10.25
C ASN A 128 5.14 -8.29 -9.78
N VAL A 129 6.08 -7.80 -8.97
CA VAL A 129 6.12 -6.42 -8.45
C VAL A 129 6.36 -5.43 -9.58
N LYS A 130 7.30 -5.73 -10.49
CA LYS A 130 7.48 -4.94 -11.71
C LYS A 130 6.22 -4.92 -12.59
N GLY A 131 5.48 -6.03 -12.62
CA GLY A 131 4.16 -6.11 -13.25
C GLY A 131 3.16 -5.10 -12.67
N TYR A 132 3.15 -4.91 -11.35
CA TYR A 132 2.30 -3.91 -10.69
C TYR A 132 2.70 -2.47 -11.04
N PHE A 133 4.00 -2.15 -11.11
CA PHE A 133 4.45 -0.85 -11.62
C PHE A 133 3.97 -0.59 -13.06
N LYS A 134 4.04 -1.60 -13.92
CA LYS A 134 3.54 -1.50 -15.31
C LYS A 134 2.04 -1.23 -15.35
N LEU A 135 1.26 -1.94 -14.55
CA LEU A 135 -0.19 -1.76 -14.44
C LEU A 135 -0.53 -0.35 -13.96
N GLN A 136 0.16 0.12 -12.92
CA GLN A 136 0.00 1.46 -12.38
C GLN A 136 0.30 2.54 -13.43
N LYS A 137 1.46 2.48 -14.07
CA LYS A 137 1.83 3.37 -15.19
C LYS A 137 0.73 3.42 -16.25
N THR A 138 0.26 2.25 -16.68
CA THR A 138 -0.75 2.13 -17.74
C THR A 138 -2.07 2.77 -17.31
N ALA A 139 -2.49 2.57 -16.06
CA ALA A 139 -3.70 3.17 -15.52
C ALA A 139 -3.66 4.70 -15.56
N TYR A 140 -2.54 5.32 -15.15
CA TYR A 140 -2.40 6.78 -15.22
C TYR A 140 -2.30 7.31 -16.65
N GLN A 141 -1.63 6.59 -17.55
CA GLN A 141 -1.53 6.98 -18.97
C GLN A 141 -2.90 6.98 -19.65
N ASN A 142 -3.66 5.90 -19.49
CA ASN A 142 -5.01 5.80 -20.03
C ASN A 142 -5.93 6.89 -19.47
N HIS A 143 -5.83 7.15 -18.17
CA HIS A 143 -6.62 8.18 -17.51
C HIS A 143 -6.25 9.59 -17.97
N ARG A 144 -4.96 9.87 -18.22
CA ARG A 144 -4.51 11.11 -18.86
C ARG A 144 -5.18 11.28 -20.22
N GLU A 145 -5.09 10.26 -21.08
CA GLU A 145 -5.65 10.31 -22.44
C GLU A 145 -7.17 10.51 -22.42
N GLU A 146 -7.87 9.84 -21.51
CA GLU A 146 -9.30 10.02 -21.33
C GLU A 146 -9.66 11.44 -20.88
N LEU A 147 -8.91 12.00 -19.94
CA LEU A 147 -9.09 13.37 -19.45
C LEU A 147 -8.86 14.39 -20.57
N GLU A 148 -7.75 14.27 -21.31
CA GLU A 148 -7.41 15.18 -22.42
C GLU A 148 -8.50 15.14 -23.50
N SER A 149 -8.98 13.94 -23.84
CA SER A 149 -10.04 13.73 -24.82
C SER A 149 -11.38 14.36 -24.39
N LYS A 150 -11.84 14.11 -23.16
CA LYS A 150 -13.17 14.53 -22.68
C LYS A 150 -13.26 16.02 -22.34
N PHE A 151 -12.18 16.62 -21.87
CA PHE A 151 -12.17 18.01 -21.39
C PHE A 151 -11.39 18.95 -22.30
N HIS A 152 -10.79 18.46 -23.38
CA HIS A 152 -9.98 19.24 -24.33
C HIS A 152 -8.85 20.01 -23.64
N VAL A 153 -8.23 19.37 -22.65
CA VAL A 153 -7.06 19.88 -21.93
C VAL A 153 -5.81 19.14 -22.37
N ARG A 154 -4.64 19.67 -22.02
CA ARG A 154 -3.36 19.00 -22.22
C ARG A 154 -2.65 18.84 -20.88
N VAL A 155 -2.23 17.62 -20.57
CA VAL A 155 -1.49 17.26 -19.37
C VAL A 155 -0.02 17.14 -19.74
N ASN A 156 0.75 18.20 -19.50
CA ASN A 156 2.19 18.17 -19.75
C ASN A 156 2.91 17.36 -18.65
N THR A 157 3.57 16.27 -19.05
CA THR A 157 4.31 15.36 -18.18
C THR A 157 5.81 15.62 -18.16
N ASP A 158 6.32 16.60 -18.92
CA ASP A 158 7.73 17.00 -18.85
C ASP A 158 7.96 17.83 -17.59
N LEU A 159 8.19 17.13 -16.48
CA LEU A 159 8.48 17.74 -15.19
C LEU A 159 9.99 17.89 -14.99
N THR A 160 10.39 19.09 -14.61
CA THR A 160 11.75 19.33 -14.09
C THR A 160 11.87 18.83 -12.66
N SER A 161 13.09 18.48 -12.23
CA SER A 161 13.38 18.05 -10.85
C SER A 161 12.87 19.05 -9.81
N ARG A 162 12.94 20.36 -10.11
CA ARG A 162 12.40 21.42 -9.25
C ARG A 162 10.88 21.33 -9.11
N GLN A 163 10.15 21.11 -10.22
CA GLN A 163 8.69 21.01 -10.19
C GLN A 163 8.21 19.75 -9.46
N ILE A 164 9.01 18.69 -9.44
CA ILE A 164 8.75 17.47 -8.65
C ILE A 164 8.90 17.78 -7.17
N LEU A 165 10.03 18.40 -6.78
CA LEU A 165 10.29 18.80 -5.39
C LEU A 165 9.25 19.79 -4.88
N ASP A 166 8.85 20.77 -5.69
CA ASP A 166 7.82 21.74 -5.33
C ASP A 166 6.45 21.04 -5.13
N HIS A 167 6.15 20.01 -5.92
CA HIS A 167 4.93 19.21 -5.74
C HIS A 167 4.95 18.42 -4.43
N LEU A 168 6.07 17.75 -4.16
CA LEU A 168 6.29 16.99 -2.94
C LEU A 168 6.21 17.88 -1.68
N LYS A 169 6.75 19.10 -1.74
CA LYS A 169 6.74 20.07 -0.62
C LYS A 169 5.35 20.68 -0.38
N ASN A 170 4.54 20.83 -1.43
CA ASN A 170 3.23 21.48 -1.36
C ASN A 170 2.05 20.48 -1.40
N ASP A 171 2.32 19.17 -1.36
CA ASP A 171 1.28 18.14 -1.38
C ASP A 171 0.41 18.23 -0.10
N PRO A 172 -0.87 18.63 -0.20
CA PRO A 172 -1.76 18.67 0.96
C PRO A 172 -2.12 17.27 1.46
N SER A 173 -1.85 16.21 0.68
CA SER A 173 -2.18 14.83 1.01
C SER A 173 -1.18 14.14 1.93
N THR A 174 -0.27 14.91 2.54
CA THR A 174 0.64 14.45 3.60
C THR A 174 1.45 13.22 3.21
N THR A 175 1.67 12.91 1.92
CA THR A 175 2.33 11.66 1.51
C THR A 175 3.76 11.57 2.09
N LEU A 176 4.55 12.66 2.03
CA LEU A 176 5.89 12.71 2.64
C LEU A 176 5.86 12.79 4.17
N SER A 177 4.93 13.55 4.75
CA SER A 177 4.84 13.65 6.22
C SER A 177 4.31 12.36 6.86
N ILE A 178 3.35 11.67 6.21
CA ILE A 178 2.88 10.32 6.59
C ILE A 178 4.02 9.31 6.41
N LEU A 179 4.84 9.43 5.37
CA LEU A 179 6.06 8.61 5.24
C LEU A 179 7.02 8.84 6.42
N VAL A 180 7.27 10.09 6.77
CA VAL A 180 8.14 10.48 7.90
C VAL A 180 7.55 10.06 9.25
N ASP A 181 6.24 10.17 9.43
CA ASP A 181 5.57 9.93 10.71
C ASP A 181 5.23 8.44 10.92
N ASN A 182 4.86 7.69 9.88
CA ASN A 182 4.66 6.23 9.97
C ASN A 182 5.99 5.49 10.22
N VAL A 183 7.12 6.02 9.75
CA VAL A 183 8.43 5.45 10.11
C VAL A 183 8.71 5.66 11.60
N LYS A 184 8.35 6.81 12.18
CA LYS A 184 8.47 7.04 13.63
C LYS A 184 7.58 6.08 14.42
N GLU A 185 6.34 5.86 13.99
CA GLU A 185 5.38 5.00 14.70
C GLU A 185 5.80 3.52 14.69
N ASN A 186 6.30 3.02 13.56
CA ASN A 186 6.87 1.66 13.47
C ASN A 186 8.19 1.49 14.25
N GLN A 187 8.95 2.56 14.48
CA GLN A 187 10.14 2.52 15.35
C GLN A 187 9.77 2.41 16.83
N TYR A 188 8.64 2.96 17.28
CA TYR A 188 8.20 2.83 18.68
C TYR A 188 7.57 1.46 18.98
N GLU A 189 6.88 0.83 18.04
CA GLU A 189 6.41 -0.56 18.23
C GLU A 189 7.58 -1.57 18.23
N ASN A 190 8.64 -1.32 17.47
CA ASN A 190 9.84 -2.17 17.49
C ASN A 190 10.83 -1.81 18.62
N ALA A 191 10.81 -0.59 19.15
CA ALA A 191 11.64 -0.19 20.30
C ALA A 191 11.11 -0.73 21.64
N PHE A 192 9.81 -1.07 21.75
CA PHE A 192 9.25 -1.73 22.92
C PHE A 192 9.34 -3.27 22.92
N LEU A 193 9.93 -3.87 21.87
CA LEU A 193 10.22 -5.30 21.82
C LEU A 193 11.71 -5.65 21.99
N ASN A 194 12.57 -4.65 22.20
CA ASN A 194 14.01 -4.85 22.45
C ASN A 194 14.42 -4.60 23.92
N THR A 195 13.55 -4.93 24.88
CA THR A 195 14.09 -5.43 26.15
C THR A 195 14.50 -6.87 25.93
N GLU A 196 15.81 -7.13 26.04
CA GLU A 196 16.39 -8.47 26.12
C GLU A 196 15.55 -9.34 27.06
N ILE A 197 14.71 -10.20 26.48
CA ILE A 197 14.09 -11.29 27.24
C ILE A 197 15.25 -12.23 27.58
N PRO A 198 15.52 -12.50 28.87
CA PRO A 198 16.47 -13.53 29.25
C PRO A 198 16.08 -14.81 28.52
N LYS A 199 17.02 -15.46 27.83
CA LYS A 199 16.79 -16.76 27.17
C LYS A 199 16.24 -17.76 28.19
N GLU A 200 14.93 -17.88 28.26
CA GLU A 200 14.29 -18.98 28.96
C GLU A 200 14.55 -20.26 28.15
N ALA A 201 15.00 -21.29 28.86
CA ALA A 201 15.21 -22.61 28.31
C ALA A 201 13.92 -23.11 27.63
N PRO A 202 14.02 -23.88 26.53
CA PRO A 202 12.85 -24.31 25.79
C PRO A 202 11.92 -25.14 26.69
N LEU A 203 10.73 -24.59 26.96
CA LEU A 203 9.65 -25.30 27.62
C LEU A 203 9.18 -26.43 26.69
N GLU A 204 9.44 -27.67 27.09
CA GLU A 204 8.86 -28.85 26.47
C GLU A 204 7.34 -28.71 26.46
N LYS A 205 6.75 -28.62 25.26
CA LYS A 205 5.30 -28.61 25.10
C LYS A 205 4.77 -29.97 25.55
N ARG A 206 4.18 -30.02 26.74
CA ARG A 206 3.45 -31.20 27.20
C ARG A 206 2.20 -31.36 26.34
N PRO A 207 1.93 -32.56 25.78
CA PRO A 207 0.72 -32.79 25.01
C PRO A 207 -0.51 -32.57 25.89
N LEU A 208 -1.52 -31.87 25.35
CA LEU A 208 -2.74 -31.49 26.08
C LEU A 208 -3.61 -32.68 26.50
N ILE A 209 -3.44 -33.82 25.84
CA ILE A 209 -4.04 -35.09 26.19
C ILE A 209 -2.99 -36.18 25.98
N THR A 210 -3.06 -37.24 26.77
CA THR A 210 -2.18 -38.39 26.58
C THR A 210 -2.62 -39.19 25.34
N ASP A 211 -1.69 -39.93 24.73
CA ASP A 211 -2.02 -40.86 23.63
C ASP A 211 -3.09 -41.88 24.04
N PHE A 212 -3.16 -42.23 25.33
CA PHE A 212 -4.20 -43.08 25.88
C PHE A 212 -5.58 -42.39 25.83
N GLU A 213 -5.68 -41.13 26.26
CA GLU A 213 -6.93 -40.36 26.16
C GLU A 213 -7.35 -40.13 24.72
N ALA A 214 -6.42 -39.81 23.82
CA ALA A 214 -6.71 -39.66 22.40
C ALA A 214 -7.24 -40.96 21.78
N ARG A 215 -6.64 -42.09 22.13
CA ARG A 215 -7.06 -43.43 21.68
C ARG A 215 -8.43 -43.81 22.23
N SER A 216 -8.69 -43.61 23.51
CA SER A 216 -9.98 -43.90 24.13
C SER A 216 -11.10 -43.04 23.57
N PHE A 217 -10.81 -41.77 23.27
CA PHE A 217 -11.77 -40.88 22.60
C PHE A 217 -12.08 -41.37 21.17
N LEU A 218 -11.07 -41.72 20.37
CA LEU A 218 -11.28 -42.23 19.01
C LEU A 218 -12.09 -43.55 19.02
N LEU A 219 -11.75 -44.49 19.90
CA LEU A 219 -12.47 -45.76 20.02
C LEU A 219 -13.94 -45.56 20.40
N ARG A 220 -14.23 -44.64 21.32
CA ARG A 220 -15.58 -44.37 21.80
C ARG A 220 -16.42 -43.55 20.82
N THR A 221 -15.81 -42.55 20.16
CA THR A 221 -16.55 -41.54 19.39
C THR A 221 -16.58 -41.83 17.89
N VAL A 222 -15.53 -42.46 17.36
CA VAL A 222 -15.42 -42.77 15.92
C VAL A 222 -15.73 -44.23 15.64
N PHE A 223 -15.34 -45.15 16.54
CA PHE A 223 -15.49 -46.59 16.32
C PHE A 223 -16.61 -47.26 17.13
N ASN A 224 -17.27 -46.55 18.05
CA ASN A 224 -18.45 -47.01 18.81
C ASN A 224 -18.28 -48.38 19.52
N ASP A 225 -17.07 -48.68 20.00
CA ASP A 225 -16.86 -49.86 20.84
C ASP A 225 -17.42 -49.59 22.25
N VAL A 226 -18.59 -50.17 22.51
CA VAL A 226 -19.16 -50.32 23.85
C VAL A 226 -18.43 -51.46 24.54
N ASP A 227 -17.92 -51.21 25.74
CA ASP A 227 -17.28 -52.18 26.63
C ASP A 227 -17.99 -53.54 26.60
N SER A 228 -17.36 -54.54 25.98
CA SER A 228 -17.71 -55.94 26.18
C SER A 228 -17.15 -56.41 27.53
N THR A 229 -17.74 -55.93 28.62
CA THR A 229 -17.60 -56.58 29.93
C THR A 229 -18.80 -57.50 30.16
N SER A 230 -18.67 -58.75 29.73
CA SER A 230 -19.44 -59.87 30.27
C SER A 230 -18.67 -61.18 30.08
N SER A 231 -17.90 -61.55 31.10
CA SER A 231 -17.93 -62.88 31.76
C SER A 231 -16.57 -63.22 32.39
N VAL A 232 -16.47 -63.10 33.73
CA VAL A 232 -15.61 -63.97 34.53
C VAL A 232 -16.49 -64.60 35.60
N GLY A 233 -16.36 -65.92 35.70
CA GLY A 233 -17.30 -66.84 36.32
C GLY A 233 -17.41 -66.75 37.83
N LYS A 234 -18.58 -67.21 38.30
CA LYS A 234 -18.82 -67.65 39.68
C LYS A 234 -17.87 -68.80 40.02
N GLY A 235 -17.20 -68.68 41.15
CA GLY A 235 -16.61 -69.79 41.88
C GLY A 235 -17.57 -70.27 42.97
N THR A 236 -17.57 -71.60 43.16
CA THR A 236 -18.16 -72.44 44.23
C THR A 236 -19.68 -72.46 44.38
#